data_AF-A0A518G331-F1
#
_entry.id   AF-A0A518G331-F1
#
_cell.length_a   1.000
_cell.length_b   1.000
_cell.length_c   1.000
_cell.angle_alpha   90.00
_cell.angle_beta   90.00
_cell.angle_gamma   90.00
#
_symmetry.space_group_name_H-M   'P 1'
#
loop_
_entity.id
_entity.type
_entity.pdbx_description
1 polymer ?
#
loop_
_entity_poly.entity_id
_entity_poly.type
_entity_poly.pdbx_seq_one_letter_code
_entity_poly.pdbx_strand_id
1 'polypeptide(L)'
;MPCIPRPVLPLLSLALLTMPQPIRAEPRPWQDTSQASSSAPESAQVYRVEQPPESMQLAPFYRKYVNASGYPIISSEKVNDYALKEAAYLIDMMLAQRPDLRKTMVEHDSRMIVMAHDEFTTDIPEHAHLSPKDYWDARARGLGGSLQDSVCSCAEENLLAFTGDPYSTENILIHEFAHNIHLRGMVNLDPTFDGRLQQTYDHAVAQGLWKGKYASTNHAEYFAEGVQSWFDNNRQPDHDHNHVDTRKELKEYDPGLAAICEEVFGTTELSYTKPATRLTGHLTGYDPALAPKFEWPSRLQESKKQILEKVKNQGDQRQQEYKN
;
A
#
# COMPACT_ATOMS: atom_id res chain seq x y z
N MET A 1 -63.89 -59.72 7.67
CA MET A 1 -63.62 -58.29 7.40
C MET A 1 -63.03 -57.69 8.67
N PRO A 2 -61.71 -57.50 8.74
CA PRO A 2 -61.07 -57.04 9.97
C PRO A 2 -60.96 -55.51 10.03
N CYS A 3 -61.14 -55.02 11.25
CA CYS A 3 -61.03 -53.64 11.69
C CYS A 3 -59.62 -53.07 11.47
N ILE A 4 -59.58 -51.79 11.11
CA ILE A 4 -58.39 -50.94 11.02
C ILE A 4 -57.91 -50.59 12.44
N PRO A 5 -56.62 -50.75 12.77
CA PRO A 5 -55.96 -49.94 13.78
C PRO A 5 -54.98 -48.95 13.14
N ARG A 6 -55.00 -47.72 13.66
CA ARG A 6 -54.10 -46.60 13.32
C ARG A 6 -52.64 -46.95 13.65
N PRO A 7 -51.65 -46.53 12.84
CA PRO A 7 -50.25 -46.66 13.22
C PRO A 7 -49.90 -45.62 14.30
N VAL A 8 -49.26 -46.12 15.36
CA VAL A 8 -48.60 -45.36 16.41
C VAL A 8 -47.24 -44.89 15.87
N LEU A 9 -46.97 -43.59 15.88
CA LEU A 9 -45.63 -43.06 15.60
C LEU A 9 -44.69 -43.42 16.76
N PRO A 10 -43.47 -43.94 16.50
CA PRO A 10 -42.44 -43.99 17.52
C PRO A 10 -41.79 -42.60 17.66
N LEU A 11 -41.68 -42.13 18.91
CA LEU A 11 -40.79 -41.03 19.29
C LEU A 11 -39.35 -41.44 18.96
N LEU A 12 -38.76 -40.80 17.95
CA LEU A 12 -37.32 -40.83 17.74
C LEU A 12 -36.67 -39.76 18.61
N SER A 13 -35.89 -40.26 19.56
CA SER A 13 -35.04 -39.49 20.47
C SER A 13 -34.03 -38.66 19.66
N LEU A 14 -34.07 -37.34 19.84
CA LEU A 14 -33.12 -36.39 19.28
C LEU A 14 -31.76 -36.59 19.99
N ALA A 15 -30.84 -37.30 19.35
CA ALA A 15 -29.45 -37.31 19.77
C ALA A 15 -28.85 -35.93 19.45
N LEU A 16 -28.62 -35.11 20.48
CA LEU A 16 -27.78 -33.92 20.39
C LEU A 16 -26.35 -34.37 20.02
N LEU A 17 -25.99 -34.25 18.75
CA LEU A 17 -24.58 -34.14 18.37
C LEU A 17 -24.09 -32.76 18.83
N THR A 18 -23.32 -32.76 19.90
CA THR A 18 -22.53 -31.59 20.33
C THR A 18 -21.49 -31.31 19.24
N MET A 19 -21.62 -30.16 18.56
CA MET A 19 -20.55 -29.65 17.71
C MET A 19 -19.33 -29.31 18.57
N PRO A 20 -18.09 -29.60 18.13
CA PRO A 20 -16.90 -29.18 18.84
C PRO A 20 -16.83 -27.65 18.82
N GLN A 21 -16.64 -27.06 20.01
CA GLN A 21 -16.40 -25.63 20.17
C GLN A 21 -15.12 -25.21 19.44
N PRO A 22 -15.07 -24.00 18.83
CA PRO A 22 -13.82 -23.48 18.30
C PRO A 22 -12.82 -23.31 19.44
N ILE A 23 -11.61 -23.86 19.25
CA ILE A 23 -10.49 -23.67 20.16
C ILE A 23 -10.15 -22.19 20.15
N ARG A 24 -10.50 -21.49 21.23
CA ARG A 24 -10.10 -20.11 21.48
C ARG A 24 -8.60 -20.14 21.74
N ALA A 25 -7.80 -19.69 20.77
CA ALA A 25 -6.39 -19.41 21.03
C ALA A 25 -6.33 -18.26 22.05
N GLU A 26 -5.84 -18.54 23.26
CA GLU A 26 -5.58 -17.49 24.24
C GLU A 26 -4.40 -16.63 23.76
N PRO A 27 -4.52 -15.30 23.76
CA PRO A 27 -3.38 -14.43 23.46
C PRO A 27 -2.32 -14.63 24.55
N ARG A 28 -1.06 -14.84 24.13
CA ARG A 28 0.07 -14.89 25.06
C ARG A 28 0.16 -13.56 25.80
N PRO A 29 0.39 -13.56 27.12
CA PRO A 29 0.59 -12.31 27.85
C PRO A 29 1.88 -11.64 27.38
N TRP A 30 1.75 -10.43 26.83
CA TRP A 30 2.84 -9.52 26.56
C TRP A 30 3.50 -9.14 27.89
N GLN A 31 4.80 -9.39 28.02
CA GLN A 31 5.57 -8.90 29.16
C GLN A 31 5.80 -7.40 28.98
N ASP A 32 5.18 -6.63 29.86
CA ASP A 32 5.35 -5.19 30.02
C ASP A 32 6.78 -4.89 30.50
N THR A 33 7.63 -4.43 29.59
CA THR A 33 8.87 -3.73 29.94
C THR A 33 8.71 -2.26 29.62
N SER A 34 7.78 -1.60 30.31
CA SER A 34 7.73 -0.14 30.41
C SER A 34 8.93 0.39 31.22
N GLN A 35 10.03 0.64 30.51
CA GLN A 35 10.85 1.80 30.82
C GLN A 35 10.74 2.76 29.65
N ALA A 36 9.92 3.79 29.85
CA ALA A 36 9.93 4.99 29.04
C ALA A 36 11.36 5.56 29.07
N SER A 37 12.05 5.50 27.94
CA SER A 37 13.19 6.36 27.67
C SER A 37 12.79 7.28 26.52
N SER A 38 12.39 8.49 26.88
CA SER A 38 12.39 9.62 25.96
C SER A 38 13.85 9.95 25.67
N SER A 39 14.35 9.56 24.51
CA SER A 39 15.51 10.21 23.91
C SER A 39 15.57 9.83 22.44
N ALA A 40 15.15 10.75 21.57
CA ALA A 40 15.57 10.74 20.19
C ALA A 40 17.11 10.76 20.14
N PRO A 41 17.75 9.94 19.29
CA PRO A 41 18.97 10.33 18.63
C PRO A 41 18.57 10.69 17.19
N GLU A 42 18.15 11.92 16.96
CA GLU A 42 17.98 12.46 15.61
C GLU A 42 19.38 12.77 15.03
N SER A 43 20.20 11.74 14.83
CA SER A 43 21.20 11.83 13.77
C SER A 43 20.39 11.78 12.48
N ALA A 44 20.20 12.93 11.83
CA ALA A 44 19.53 12.98 10.53
C ALA A 44 20.12 11.86 9.64
N GLN A 45 19.31 10.84 9.36
CA GLN A 45 19.73 9.72 8.52
C GLN A 45 20.13 10.32 7.18
N VAL A 46 21.42 10.26 6.84
CA VAL A 46 21.91 10.88 5.62
C VAL A 46 21.65 9.94 4.45
N TYR A 47 20.55 10.18 3.73
CA TYR A 47 20.25 9.51 2.48
C TYR A 47 21.21 9.98 1.38
N ARG A 48 22.16 9.12 1.01
CA ARG A 48 23.15 9.38 -0.06
C ARG A 48 22.70 8.72 -1.35
N VAL A 49 22.64 9.52 -2.41
CA VAL A 49 22.40 9.02 -3.77
C VAL A 49 23.73 8.62 -4.38
N GLU A 50 23.83 7.38 -4.81
CA GLU A 50 25.04 6.76 -5.33
C GLU A 50 24.72 5.97 -6.61
N GLN A 51 25.73 5.43 -7.29
CA GLN A 51 25.50 4.48 -8.38
C GLN A 51 25.02 3.13 -7.81
N PRO A 52 24.10 2.42 -8.48
CA PRO A 52 23.68 1.10 -8.03
C PRO A 52 24.86 0.11 -7.94
N PRO A 53 24.96 -0.68 -6.87
CA PRO A 53 25.98 -1.72 -6.76
C PRO A 53 25.87 -2.74 -7.90
N GLU A 54 26.99 -3.09 -8.53
CA GLU A 54 27.02 -4.09 -9.62
C GLU A 54 26.42 -5.44 -9.21
N SER A 55 26.53 -5.78 -7.92
CA SER A 55 25.97 -7.01 -7.35
C SER A 55 24.44 -7.12 -7.51
N MET A 56 23.72 -6.01 -7.67
CA MET A 56 22.27 -6.02 -7.90
C MET A 56 21.89 -6.43 -9.33
N GLN A 57 22.84 -6.46 -10.28
CA GLN A 57 22.62 -6.90 -11.67
C GLN A 57 21.44 -6.20 -12.37
N LEU A 58 21.26 -4.92 -12.08
CA LEU A 58 20.14 -4.13 -12.61
C LEU A 58 20.33 -3.82 -14.10
N ALA A 59 19.20 -3.58 -14.78
CA ALA A 59 19.22 -3.11 -16.16
C ALA A 59 20.01 -1.78 -16.28
N PRO A 60 20.73 -1.51 -17.39
CA PRO A 60 21.51 -0.28 -17.58
C PRO A 60 20.72 1.04 -17.53
N PHE A 61 19.39 0.95 -17.51
CA PHE A 61 18.46 2.05 -17.25
C PHE A 61 18.70 2.69 -15.87
N TYR A 62 18.99 1.86 -14.86
CA TYR A 62 19.17 2.31 -13.48
C TYR A 62 20.57 2.88 -13.27
N ARG A 63 20.62 4.14 -12.82
CA ARG A 63 21.87 4.91 -12.63
C ARG A 63 21.98 5.55 -11.26
N LYS A 64 20.89 5.58 -10.49
CA LYS A 64 20.88 6.10 -9.13
C LYS A 64 20.32 5.07 -8.17
N TYR A 65 20.88 5.07 -6.97
CA TYR A 65 20.54 4.20 -5.86
C TYR A 65 20.59 4.98 -4.55
N VAL A 66 19.66 4.69 -3.64
CA VAL A 66 19.74 5.11 -2.24
C VAL A 66 19.30 3.96 -1.34
N ASN A 67 19.96 3.86 -0.18
CA ASN A 67 19.71 2.83 0.81
C ASN A 67 18.78 3.34 1.92
N ALA A 68 17.57 2.79 2.04
CA ALA A 68 16.65 3.02 3.15
C ALA A 68 16.84 1.94 4.22
N SER A 69 17.93 2.09 4.99
CA SER A 69 18.29 1.19 6.10
C SER A 69 18.26 -0.31 5.73
N GLY A 70 18.76 -0.63 4.54
CA GLY A 70 18.81 -1.97 3.95
C GLY A 70 17.86 -2.16 2.76
N TYR A 71 16.80 -1.36 2.66
CA TYR A 71 15.83 -1.47 1.57
C TYR A 71 16.29 -0.68 0.33
N PRO A 72 16.41 -1.31 -0.86
CA PRO A 72 16.93 -0.67 -2.05
C PRO A 72 15.89 0.22 -2.75
N ILE A 73 16.31 1.44 -3.09
CA ILE A 73 15.54 2.37 -3.92
C ILE A 73 16.40 2.76 -5.12
N ILE A 74 15.87 2.63 -6.33
CA ILE A 74 16.60 2.83 -7.58
C ILE A 74 15.83 3.73 -8.54
N SER A 75 16.55 4.39 -9.44
CA SER A 75 15.94 5.16 -10.52
C SER A 75 16.88 5.31 -11.71
N SER A 76 16.35 5.89 -12.79
CA SER A 76 17.18 6.42 -13.87
C SER A 76 18.00 7.63 -13.40
N GLU A 77 18.90 8.10 -14.28
CA GLU A 77 19.70 9.31 -14.04
C GLU A 77 18.84 10.60 -14.00
N LYS A 78 17.63 10.56 -14.57
CA LYS A 78 16.77 11.75 -14.72
C LYS A 78 16.11 12.19 -13.42
N VAL A 79 15.85 11.25 -12.52
CA VAL A 79 15.13 11.51 -11.27
C VAL A 79 15.91 12.47 -10.38
N ASN A 80 15.21 13.41 -9.77
CA ASN A 80 15.77 14.33 -8.79
C ASN A 80 16.24 13.56 -7.54
N ASP A 81 17.48 13.78 -7.11
CA ASP A 81 18.06 13.13 -5.92
C ASP A 81 17.21 13.34 -4.67
N TYR A 82 16.53 14.48 -4.53
CA TYR A 82 15.63 14.73 -3.41
C TYR A 82 14.40 13.83 -3.41
N ALA A 83 13.92 13.36 -4.57
CA ALA A 83 12.83 12.40 -4.66
C ALA A 83 13.26 11.03 -4.13
N LEU A 84 14.47 10.56 -4.48
CA LEU A 84 15.04 9.34 -3.93
C LEU A 84 15.18 9.43 -2.40
N LYS A 85 15.69 10.55 -1.90
CA LYS A 85 15.83 10.79 -0.45
C LYS A 85 14.48 10.82 0.26
N GLU A 86 13.47 11.44 -0.36
CA GLU A 86 12.11 11.48 0.16
C GLU A 86 11.49 10.08 0.21
N ALA A 87 11.65 9.28 -0.84
CA ALA A 87 11.23 7.89 -0.83
C ALA A 87 11.93 7.09 0.29
N ALA A 88 13.23 7.30 0.49
CA ALA A 88 13.98 6.64 1.55
C ALA A 88 13.48 7.00 2.94
N TYR A 89 13.20 8.28 3.17
CA TYR A 89 12.59 8.78 4.41
C TYR A 89 11.24 8.11 4.70
N LEU A 90 10.34 8.08 3.71
CA LEU A 90 9.00 7.50 3.89
C LEU A 90 9.07 5.98 4.14
N ILE A 91 9.91 5.25 3.39
CA ILE A 91 10.10 3.80 3.57
C ILE A 91 10.70 3.48 4.93
N ASP A 92 11.70 4.24 5.38
CA ASP A 92 12.30 4.06 6.71
C ASP A 92 11.27 4.28 7.81
N MET A 93 10.43 5.31 7.67
CA MET A 93 9.34 5.60 8.59
C MET A 93 8.30 4.47 8.61
N MET A 94 7.79 4.04 7.45
CA MET A 94 6.80 2.96 7.36
C MET A 94 7.32 1.63 7.93
N LEU A 95 8.63 1.38 7.89
CA LEU A 95 9.25 0.16 8.41
C LEU A 95 10.00 0.37 9.74
N ALA A 96 9.83 1.50 10.42
CA ALA A 96 10.63 1.88 11.58
C ALA A 96 10.62 0.83 12.71
N GLN A 97 9.45 0.23 12.97
CA GLN A 97 9.28 -0.82 13.97
C GLN A 97 9.39 -2.25 13.40
N ARG A 98 9.72 -2.39 12.12
CA ARG A 98 9.67 -3.67 11.39
C ARG A 98 10.96 -4.00 10.64
N PRO A 99 12.12 -4.08 11.33
CA PRO A 99 13.36 -4.52 10.70
C PRO A 99 13.28 -5.97 10.19
N ASP A 100 12.45 -6.81 10.80
CA ASP A 100 12.11 -8.17 10.36
C ASP A 100 11.43 -8.15 8.98
N LEU A 101 10.38 -7.34 8.83
CA LEU A 101 9.65 -7.19 7.58
C LEU A 101 10.53 -6.61 6.49
N ARG A 102 11.31 -5.55 6.81
CA ARG A 102 12.27 -4.97 5.86
C ARG A 102 13.22 -6.02 5.33
N LYS A 103 13.81 -6.82 6.22
CA LYS A 103 14.71 -7.90 5.85
C LYS A 103 14.01 -8.91 4.95
N THR A 104 12.82 -9.38 5.31
CA THR A 104 12.04 -10.31 4.48
C THR A 104 11.76 -9.75 3.10
N MET A 105 11.34 -8.48 2.99
CA MET A 105 11.09 -7.85 1.69
C MET A 105 12.35 -7.88 0.80
N VAL A 106 13.52 -7.54 1.36
CA VAL A 106 14.80 -7.54 0.62
C VAL A 106 15.24 -8.96 0.24
N GLU A 107 15.09 -9.95 1.13
CA GLU A 107 15.38 -11.36 0.83
C GLU A 107 14.49 -11.93 -0.29
N HIS A 108 13.34 -11.28 -0.53
CA HIS A 108 12.39 -11.61 -1.59
C HIS A 108 12.45 -10.59 -2.76
N ASP A 109 13.63 -10.01 -3.00
CA ASP A 109 14.00 -9.11 -4.11
C ASP A 109 13.23 -7.80 -4.20
N SER A 110 12.48 -7.46 -3.14
CA SER A 110 11.65 -6.26 -3.12
C SER A 110 12.48 -4.99 -3.18
N ARG A 111 12.10 -4.07 -4.07
CA ARG A 111 12.75 -2.77 -4.26
C ARG A 111 11.78 -1.71 -4.70
N MET A 112 12.08 -0.45 -4.40
CA MET A 112 11.32 0.71 -4.87
C MET A 112 11.99 1.31 -6.09
N ILE A 113 11.20 1.65 -7.11
CA ILE A 113 11.62 2.36 -8.29
C ILE A 113 10.98 3.75 -8.26
N VAL A 114 11.80 4.79 -8.39
CA VAL A 114 11.30 6.15 -8.59
C VAL A 114 11.40 6.48 -10.09
N MET A 115 10.29 6.89 -10.68
CA MET A 115 10.20 7.34 -12.08
C MET A 115 10.36 8.84 -12.15
N ALA A 116 11.06 9.34 -13.18
CA ALA A 116 11.06 10.77 -13.46
C ALA A 116 9.67 11.23 -13.93
N HIS A 117 9.41 12.53 -13.81
CA HIS A 117 8.14 13.14 -14.22
C HIS A 117 7.84 13.00 -15.72
N ASP A 118 8.87 12.71 -16.54
CA ASP A 118 8.78 12.47 -17.98
C ASP A 118 8.99 10.99 -18.38
N GLU A 119 9.07 10.08 -17.40
CA GLU A 119 9.14 8.62 -17.59
C GLU A 119 7.82 7.98 -17.17
N PHE A 120 7.34 6.97 -17.90
CA PHE A 120 6.05 6.33 -17.68
C PHE A 120 6.18 4.86 -17.28
N THR A 121 5.08 4.28 -16.80
CA THR A 121 5.01 2.90 -16.28
C THR A 121 5.76 1.90 -17.15
N THR A 122 5.51 1.88 -18.46
CA THR A 122 6.12 0.88 -19.36
C THR A 122 7.51 1.28 -19.87
N ASP A 123 8.04 2.44 -19.48
CA ASP A 123 9.45 2.78 -19.70
C ASP A 123 10.36 2.12 -18.66
N ILE A 124 9.78 1.66 -17.55
CA ILE A 124 10.47 0.89 -16.51
C ILE A 124 10.72 -0.54 -17.00
N PRO A 125 11.98 -1.03 -16.95
CA PRO A 125 12.34 -2.34 -17.51
C PRO A 125 11.44 -3.50 -17.03
N GLU A 126 11.09 -3.53 -15.74
CA GLU A 126 10.26 -4.56 -15.12
C GLU A 126 8.82 -4.53 -15.62
N HIS A 127 8.31 -3.37 -16.04
CA HIS A 127 6.94 -3.15 -16.49
C HIS A 127 6.83 -3.00 -18.02
N ALA A 128 7.93 -3.10 -18.76
CA ALA A 128 7.95 -2.90 -20.22
C ALA A 128 7.09 -3.90 -21.01
N HIS A 129 6.71 -5.01 -20.38
CA HIS A 129 5.87 -6.06 -20.97
C HIS A 129 4.36 -5.72 -20.90
N LEU A 130 3.97 -4.71 -20.13
CA LEU A 130 2.56 -4.35 -19.94
C LEU A 130 1.95 -3.79 -21.23
N SER A 131 0.74 -4.28 -21.56
CA SER A 131 0.04 -3.94 -22.80
C SER A 131 -1.46 -3.75 -22.54
N PRO A 132 -2.14 -2.78 -23.20
CA PRO A 132 -1.59 -1.80 -24.14
C PRO A 132 -0.72 -0.72 -23.45
N LYS A 133 0.40 -0.33 -24.08
CA LYS A 133 1.36 0.66 -23.52
C LYS A 133 0.68 1.96 -23.08
N ASP A 134 -0.08 2.59 -23.97
CA ASP A 134 -0.71 3.88 -23.66
C ASP A 134 -1.77 3.78 -22.56
N TYR A 135 -2.39 2.61 -22.35
CA TYR A 135 -3.29 2.41 -21.21
C TYR A 135 -2.51 2.44 -19.89
N TRP A 136 -1.43 1.66 -19.79
CA TRP A 136 -0.63 1.56 -18.56
C TRP A 136 0.12 2.84 -18.25
N ASP A 137 0.65 3.51 -19.27
CA ASP A 137 1.30 4.80 -19.14
C ASP A 137 0.31 5.90 -18.73
N ALA A 138 -0.97 5.81 -19.12
CA ALA A 138 -2.02 6.77 -18.77
C ALA A 138 -2.72 6.48 -17.44
N ARG A 139 -2.69 5.22 -16.98
CA ARG A 139 -3.47 4.73 -15.84
C ARG A 139 -2.87 5.13 -14.50
N ALA A 140 -1.54 5.08 -14.38
CA ALA A 140 -0.89 5.14 -13.08
C ALA A 140 0.42 5.91 -13.13
N ARG A 141 0.82 6.42 -11.96
CA ARG A 141 2.16 6.96 -11.69
C ARG A 141 2.89 6.17 -10.59
N GLY A 142 2.41 4.97 -10.30
CA GLY A 142 3.00 4.01 -9.40
C GLY A 142 2.32 2.65 -9.54
N LEU A 143 2.98 1.60 -9.10
CA LEU A 143 2.47 0.22 -9.03
C LEU A 143 3.06 -0.47 -7.81
N GLY A 144 2.24 -1.14 -7.01
CA GLY A 144 2.62 -1.68 -5.70
C GLY A 144 3.33 -3.04 -5.68
N GLY A 145 3.63 -3.62 -6.84
CA GLY A 145 4.17 -4.98 -6.97
C GLY A 145 3.09 -6.06 -6.84
N SER A 146 3.50 -7.33 -6.83
CA SER A 146 2.57 -8.46 -6.71
C SER A 146 3.25 -9.67 -6.07
N LEU A 147 2.55 -10.81 -5.97
CA LEU A 147 3.18 -12.06 -5.54
C LEU A 147 4.32 -12.51 -6.48
N GLN A 148 4.27 -12.10 -7.76
CA GLN A 148 5.25 -12.44 -8.78
C GLN A 148 6.17 -11.28 -9.14
N ASP A 149 5.69 -10.04 -9.04
CA ASP A 149 6.50 -8.84 -9.29
C ASP A 149 7.03 -8.28 -7.98
N SER A 150 8.34 -8.34 -7.82
CA SER A 150 9.04 -7.83 -6.63
C SER A 150 9.10 -6.31 -6.57
N VAL A 151 8.84 -5.59 -7.68
CA VAL A 151 9.06 -4.14 -7.70
C VAL A 151 7.82 -3.35 -7.36
N CYS A 152 8.04 -2.32 -6.55
CA CYS A 152 7.09 -1.23 -6.36
C CYS A 152 7.62 0.00 -7.09
N SER A 153 6.75 0.81 -7.69
CA SER A 153 7.14 2.06 -8.33
C SER A 153 6.27 3.23 -7.88
N CYS A 154 6.84 4.43 -7.90
CA CYS A 154 6.15 5.70 -7.75
C CYS A 154 6.87 6.79 -8.55
N ALA A 155 6.27 7.96 -8.66
CA ALA A 155 6.80 9.04 -9.48
C ALA A 155 7.29 10.24 -8.65
N GLU A 156 8.37 10.88 -9.12
CA GLU A 156 9.00 11.99 -8.43
C GLU A 156 8.08 13.21 -8.27
N GLU A 157 7.16 13.44 -9.21
CA GLU A 157 6.24 14.57 -9.11
C GLU A 157 5.32 14.47 -7.89
N ASN A 158 4.98 13.24 -7.47
CA ASN A 158 4.18 13.04 -6.27
C ASN A 158 5.03 13.14 -5.01
N LEU A 159 6.22 12.52 -5.01
CA LEU A 159 7.15 12.58 -3.89
C LEU A 159 7.55 14.01 -3.55
N LEU A 160 7.77 14.85 -4.56
CA LEU A 160 8.25 16.23 -4.40
C LEU A 160 7.15 17.30 -4.59
N ALA A 161 5.90 16.88 -4.75
CA ALA A 161 4.71 17.73 -4.93
C ALA A 161 4.88 18.78 -6.05
N PHE A 162 5.29 18.33 -7.24
CA PHE A 162 5.43 19.21 -8.40
C PHE A 162 4.07 19.78 -8.82
N THR A 163 4.11 20.95 -9.47
CA THR A 163 2.92 21.47 -10.14
C THR A 163 2.48 20.48 -11.22
N GLY A 164 1.19 20.16 -11.27
CA GLY A 164 0.62 19.22 -12.24
C GLY A 164 0.57 17.76 -11.78
N ASP A 165 1.09 17.43 -10.59
CA ASP A 165 0.97 16.09 -10.01
C ASP A 165 -0.49 15.59 -10.01
N PRO A 166 -0.81 14.50 -10.74
CA PRO A 166 -2.15 13.95 -10.82
C PRO A 166 -2.67 13.38 -9.49
N TYR A 167 -1.78 13.12 -8.53
CA TYR A 167 -2.07 12.58 -7.20
C TYR A 167 -1.73 13.58 -6.08
N SER A 168 -1.80 14.88 -6.38
CA SER A 168 -1.39 15.96 -5.46
C SER A 168 -2.15 15.99 -4.11
N THR A 169 -3.27 15.30 -3.98
CA THR A 169 -4.04 15.19 -2.73
C THR A 169 -3.63 14.04 -1.83
N GLU A 170 -2.67 13.21 -2.25
CA GLU A 170 -2.18 12.05 -1.51
C GLU A 170 -0.67 11.86 -1.69
N ASN A 171 -0.14 10.75 -1.18
CA ASN A 171 1.22 10.29 -1.46
C ASN A 171 1.14 8.83 -1.92
N ILE A 172 1.34 8.62 -3.22
CA ILE A 172 1.17 7.30 -3.84
C ILE A 172 2.23 6.32 -3.38
N LEU A 173 3.41 6.76 -2.94
CA LEU A 173 4.40 5.83 -2.38
C LEU A 173 3.82 5.10 -1.17
N ILE A 174 3.07 5.79 -0.30
CA ILE A 174 2.46 5.14 0.88
C ILE A 174 1.49 4.04 0.45
N HIS A 175 0.69 4.29 -0.60
CA HIS A 175 -0.23 3.31 -1.18
C HIS A 175 0.50 2.11 -1.77
N GLU A 176 1.38 2.37 -2.74
CA GLU A 176 2.03 1.33 -3.53
C GLU A 176 2.99 0.52 -2.65
N PHE A 177 3.63 1.17 -1.68
CA PHE A 177 4.47 0.47 -0.73
C PHE A 177 3.67 -0.37 0.26
N ALA A 178 2.41 -0.03 0.56
CA ALA A 178 1.53 -0.89 1.35
C ALA A 178 1.21 -2.21 0.60
N HIS A 179 0.90 -2.14 -0.69
CA HIS A 179 0.75 -3.33 -1.53
C HIS A 179 2.02 -4.20 -1.51
N ASN A 180 3.19 -3.56 -1.60
CA ASN A 180 4.46 -4.28 -1.59
C ASN A 180 4.76 -4.90 -0.21
N ILE A 181 4.48 -4.18 0.87
CA ILE A 181 4.53 -4.71 2.25
C ILE A 181 3.61 -5.92 2.39
N HIS A 182 2.40 -5.87 1.84
CA HIS A 182 1.47 -7.00 1.85
C HIS A 182 2.03 -8.18 1.05
N LEU A 183 2.28 -7.99 -0.25
CA LEU A 183 2.50 -9.06 -1.23
C LEU A 183 3.94 -9.56 -1.33
N ARG A 184 4.92 -8.81 -0.81
CA ARG A 184 6.34 -9.23 -0.73
C ARG A 184 6.86 -9.36 0.70
N GLY A 185 6.28 -8.63 1.65
CA GLY A 185 6.68 -8.67 3.04
C GLY A 185 5.86 -9.66 3.86
N MET A 186 4.64 -9.27 4.22
CA MET A 186 3.81 -9.96 5.20
C MET A 186 3.46 -11.38 4.76
N VAL A 187 3.14 -11.62 3.49
CA VAL A 187 2.86 -13.00 3.02
C VAL A 187 4.05 -13.95 3.11
N ASN A 188 5.28 -13.44 3.03
CA ASN A 188 6.50 -14.24 3.15
C ASN A 188 6.94 -14.39 4.61
N LEU A 189 6.65 -13.38 5.44
CA LEU A 189 6.97 -13.40 6.87
C LEU A 189 5.96 -14.22 7.69
N ASP A 190 4.67 -14.04 7.41
CA ASP A 190 3.56 -14.79 7.98
C ASP A 190 2.58 -15.21 6.86
N PRO A 191 2.67 -16.47 6.39
CA PRO A 191 1.79 -17.00 5.35
C PRO A 191 0.30 -16.99 5.68
N THR A 192 -0.08 -16.74 6.93
CA THR A 192 -1.49 -16.65 7.35
C THR A 192 -2.05 -15.22 7.29
N PHE A 193 -1.21 -14.21 7.06
CA PHE A 193 -1.61 -12.80 7.01
C PHE A 193 -2.67 -12.51 5.94
N ASP A 194 -2.45 -12.95 4.70
CA ASP A 194 -3.37 -12.69 3.58
C ASP A 194 -4.77 -13.25 3.85
N GLY A 195 -4.84 -14.45 4.44
CA GLY A 195 -6.11 -15.06 4.84
C GLY A 195 -6.84 -14.28 5.93
N ARG A 196 -6.13 -13.68 6.88
CA ARG A 196 -6.73 -12.79 7.90
C ARG A 196 -7.21 -11.49 7.28
N LEU A 197 -6.40 -10.87 6.42
CA LEU A 197 -6.76 -9.65 5.73
C LEU A 197 -8.00 -9.85 4.85
N GLN A 198 -8.08 -10.94 4.09
CA GLN A 198 -9.26 -11.30 3.30
C GLN A 198 -10.51 -11.44 4.18
N GLN A 199 -10.41 -12.14 5.32
CA GLN A 199 -11.54 -12.29 6.25
C GLN A 199 -12.00 -10.96 6.84
N THR A 200 -11.06 -10.07 7.19
CA THR A 200 -11.36 -8.72 7.68
C THR A 200 -12.07 -7.90 6.60
N TYR A 201 -11.58 -7.93 5.36
CA TYR A 201 -12.20 -7.29 4.21
C TYR A 201 -13.63 -7.82 3.96
N ASP A 202 -13.83 -9.13 3.93
CA ASP A 202 -15.14 -9.75 3.71
C ASP A 202 -16.15 -9.32 4.79
N HIS A 203 -15.69 -9.21 6.04
CA HIS A 203 -16.51 -8.73 7.15
C HIS A 203 -16.90 -7.25 6.98
N ALA A 204 -15.95 -6.40 6.62
CA ALA A 204 -16.18 -4.97 6.38
C ALA A 204 -17.19 -4.75 5.24
N VAL A 205 -17.02 -5.46 4.11
CA VAL A 205 -17.94 -5.39 2.98
C VAL A 205 -19.33 -5.91 3.37
N ALA A 206 -19.43 -7.01 4.11
CA ALA A 206 -20.72 -7.56 4.58
C ALA A 206 -21.48 -6.57 5.49
N GLN A 207 -20.77 -5.69 6.20
CA GLN A 207 -21.34 -4.60 7.00
C GLN A 207 -21.65 -3.34 6.19
N GLY A 208 -21.33 -3.31 4.90
CA GLY A 208 -21.51 -2.16 4.03
C GLY A 208 -20.45 -1.08 4.22
N LEU A 209 -19.35 -1.37 4.92
CA LEU A 209 -18.21 -0.46 4.98
C LEU A 209 -17.59 -0.32 3.59
N TRP A 210 -17.05 0.86 3.30
CA TRP A 210 -16.37 1.20 2.04
C TRP A 210 -17.23 1.04 0.78
N LYS A 211 -18.56 0.87 0.92
CA LYS A 211 -19.46 0.62 -0.22
C LYS A 211 -19.30 1.68 -1.32
N GLY A 212 -19.01 1.22 -2.53
CA GLY A 212 -18.83 2.09 -3.70
C GLY A 212 -17.54 2.91 -3.67
N LYS A 213 -16.59 2.59 -2.77
CA LYS A 213 -15.28 3.25 -2.61
C LYS A 213 -14.14 2.35 -3.03
N TYR A 214 -12.99 2.94 -3.30
CA TYR A 214 -11.83 2.23 -3.86
C TYR A 214 -11.35 1.10 -2.96
N ALA A 215 -11.35 1.32 -1.64
CA ALA A 215 -11.08 0.29 -0.63
C ALA A 215 -12.02 -0.94 -0.69
N SER A 216 -13.19 -0.85 -1.34
CA SER A 216 -14.08 -2.01 -1.53
C SER A 216 -13.75 -2.86 -2.75
N THR A 217 -12.74 -2.51 -3.55
CA THR A 217 -12.38 -3.20 -4.80
C THR A 217 -11.87 -4.62 -4.54
N ASN A 218 -10.96 -4.80 -3.59
CA ASN A 218 -10.48 -6.10 -3.11
C ASN A 218 -9.71 -5.90 -1.79
N HIS A 219 -9.28 -6.98 -1.16
CA HIS A 219 -8.59 -6.94 0.12
C HIS A 219 -7.20 -6.28 0.08
N ALA A 220 -6.53 -6.26 -1.08
CA ALA A 220 -5.26 -5.55 -1.25
C ALA A 220 -5.47 -4.03 -1.29
N GLU A 221 -6.43 -3.53 -2.09
CA GLU A 221 -6.80 -2.10 -2.09
C GLU A 221 -7.36 -1.66 -0.74
N TYR A 222 -8.17 -2.53 -0.10
CA TYR A 222 -8.64 -2.32 1.26
C TYR A 222 -7.50 -2.10 2.24
N PHE A 223 -6.44 -2.91 2.16
CA PHE A 223 -5.26 -2.73 2.98
C PHE A 223 -4.53 -1.43 2.64
N ALA A 224 -4.20 -1.17 1.37
CA ALA A 224 -3.44 0.01 0.96
C ALA A 224 -4.14 1.34 1.31
N GLU A 225 -5.45 1.41 1.10
CA GLU A 225 -6.28 2.55 1.53
C GLU A 225 -6.32 2.70 3.06
N GLY A 226 -6.41 1.58 3.78
CA GLY A 226 -6.29 1.55 5.23
C GLY A 226 -4.94 2.07 5.72
N VAL A 227 -3.85 1.71 5.05
CA VAL A 227 -2.51 2.20 5.38
C VAL A 227 -2.39 3.70 5.13
N GLN A 228 -2.95 4.21 4.04
CA GLN A 228 -3.04 5.65 3.81
C GLN A 228 -3.75 6.37 4.96
N SER A 229 -4.92 5.86 5.39
CA SER A 229 -5.63 6.44 6.52
C SER A 229 -4.84 6.27 7.83
N TRP A 230 -4.19 5.12 8.04
CA TRP A 230 -3.33 4.87 9.21
C TRP A 230 -2.18 5.88 9.35
N PHE A 231 -1.72 6.48 8.25
CA PHE A 231 -0.68 7.50 8.24
C PHE A 231 -1.20 8.91 7.91
N ASP A 232 -2.50 9.16 8.13
CA ASP A 232 -3.16 10.47 7.95
C ASP A 232 -2.91 11.09 6.56
N ASN A 233 -2.87 10.24 5.53
CA ASN A 233 -2.54 10.62 4.15
C ASN A 233 -3.61 10.16 3.14
N ASN A 234 -4.73 9.60 3.58
CA ASN A 234 -5.78 9.27 2.63
C ASN A 234 -6.50 10.54 2.13
N ARG A 235 -7.28 10.38 1.07
CA ARG A 235 -7.99 11.48 0.44
C ARG A 235 -9.29 11.76 1.15
N GLN A 236 -9.54 13.05 1.30
CA GLN A 236 -10.83 13.58 1.68
C GLN A 236 -11.94 13.08 0.74
N PRO A 237 -13.22 13.06 1.19
CA PRO A 237 -14.33 12.49 0.45
C PRO A 237 -14.42 12.95 -1.00
N ASP A 238 -14.43 11.99 -1.93
CA ASP A 238 -14.68 12.22 -3.35
C ASP A 238 -15.46 11.05 -3.96
N HIS A 239 -15.36 10.87 -5.28
CA HIS A 239 -15.99 9.73 -5.96
C HIS A 239 -15.51 8.38 -5.38
N ASP A 240 -14.20 8.24 -5.17
CA ASP A 240 -13.50 7.00 -4.85
C ASP A 240 -13.24 6.84 -3.35
N HIS A 241 -13.22 7.92 -2.57
CA HIS A 241 -12.90 7.92 -1.14
C HIS A 241 -14.10 8.36 -0.30
N ASN A 242 -14.15 7.94 0.97
CA ASN A 242 -15.13 8.40 1.95
C ASN A 242 -14.47 9.38 2.94
N HIS A 243 -15.05 9.53 4.14
CA HIS A 243 -14.57 10.45 5.18
C HIS A 243 -13.42 9.89 6.03
N VAL A 244 -12.92 8.69 5.74
CA VAL A 244 -11.95 8.00 6.59
C VAL A 244 -10.56 8.29 6.05
N ASP A 245 -10.02 9.46 6.37
CA ASP A 245 -8.70 9.86 5.88
C ASP A 245 -7.60 9.92 6.94
N THR A 246 -7.97 9.74 8.20
CA THR A 246 -7.05 9.69 9.34
C THR A 246 -7.08 8.35 10.07
N ARG A 247 -6.04 8.09 10.87
CA ARG A 247 -5.91 6.91 11.73
C ARG A 247 -7.03 6.87 12.75
N LYS A 248 -7.39 8.05 13.26
CA LYS A 248 -8.47 8.21 14.22
C LYS A 248 -9.80 7.76 13.60
N GLU A 249 -10.14 8.30 12.44
CA GLU A 249 -11.37 7.90 11.73
C GLU A 249 -11.35 6.43 11.35
N LEU A 250 -10.19 5.89 10.95
CA LEU A 250 -10.06 4.47 10.64
C LEU A 250 -10.39 3.59 11.85
N LYS A 251 -9.84 3.91 13.03
CA LYS A 251 -10.14 3.21 14.29
C LYS A 251 -11.62 3.28 14.67
N GLU A 252 -12.30 4.37 14.35
CA GLU A 252 -13.72 4.57 14.64
C GLU A 252 -14.64 3.89 13.62
N TYR A 253 -14.30 3.95 12.33
CA TYR A 253 -15.11 3.47 11.22
C TYR A 253 -14.91 1.97 10.92
N ASP A 254 -13.66 1.53 10.86
CA ASP A 254 -13.28 0.14 10.55
C ASP A 254 -12.17 -0.33 11.51
N PRO A 255 -12.54 -0.66 12.77
CA PRO A 255 -11.59 -1.16 13.75
C PRO A 255 -10.91 -2.47 13.35
N GLY A 256 -11.49 -3.24 12.41
CA GLY A 256 -10.88 -4.46 11.88
C GLY A 256 -9.67 -4.14 11.01
N LEU A 257 -9.82 -3.23 10.05
CA LEU A 257 -8.70 -2.74 9.25
C LEU A 257 -7.64 -2.02 10.09
N ALA A 258 -8.09 -1.24 11.07
CA ALA A 258 -7.18 -0.56 11.99
C ALA A 258 -6.30 -1.56 12.76
N ALA A 259 -6.86 -2.69 13.20
CA ALA A 259 -6.09 -3.75 13.88
C ALA A 259 -5.07 -4.42 12.95
N ILE A 260 -5.41 -4.64 11.67
CA ILE A 260 -4.45 -5.14 10.67
C ILE A 260 -3.30 -4.13 10.47
N CYS A 261 -3.61 -2.84 10.37
CA CYS A 261 -2.58 -1.80 10.26
C CYS A 261 -1.69 -1.75 11.52
N GLU A 262 -2.28 -1.87 12.71
CA GLU A 262 -1.53 -1.90 13.97
C GLU A 262 -0.63 -3.14 14.07
N GLU A 263 -1.07 -4.31 13.60
CA GLU A 263 -0.25 -5.52 13.51
C GLU A 263 0.99 -5.28 12.64
N VAL A 264 0.81 -4.61 11.49
CA VAL A 264 1.91 -4.38 10.54
C VAL A 264 2.84 -3.27 11.02
N PHE A 265 2.32 -2.14 11.47
CA PHE A 265 3.10 -0.91 11.70
C PHE A 265 3.34 -0.59 13.18
N GLY A 266 2.73 -1.34 14.10
CA GLY A 266 2.81 -1.07 15.53
C GLY A 266 2.32 0.33 15.86
N THR A 267 3.04 1.00 16.76
CA THR A 267 2.72 2.38 17.18
C THR A 267 3.37 3.45 16.31
N THR A 268 3.94 3.09 15.15
CA THR A 268 4.62 4.02 14.25
C THR A 268 3.67 5.16 13.90
N GLU A 269 4.10 6.41 14.14
CA GLU A 269 3.39 7.61 13.71
C GLU A 269 4.14 8.23 12.53
N LEU A 270 3.43 8.43 11.42
CA LEU A 270 3.92 9.22 10.29
C LEU A 270 2.99 10.41 10.16
N SER A 271 3.47 11.60 10.52
CA SER A 271 2.79 12.84 10.16
C SER A 271 3.30 13.25 8.79
N TYR A 272 2.72 12.65 7.74
CA TYR A 272 3.07 13.05 6.39
C TYR A 272 2.65 14.51 6.16
N THR A 273 3.59 15.31 5.70
CA THR A 273 3.33 16.66 5.21
C THR A 273 4.01 16.81 3.86
N LYS A 274 3.42 17.66 3.01
CA LYS A 274 3.97 17.90 1.67
C LYS A 274 5.40 18.47 1.79
N PRO A 275 6.35 18.03 0.94
CA PRO A 275 7.76 18.43 1.01
C PRO A 275 7.99 19.94 1.14
N ALA A 276 7.20 20.75 0.45
CA ALA A 276 7.28 22.22 0.49
C ALA A 276 7.07 22.81 1.90
N THR A 277 6.45 22.07 2.82
CA THR A 277 6.22 22.49 4.21
C THR A 277 7.35 22.09 5.17
N ARG A 278 8.32 21.27 4.70
CA ARG A 278 9.39 20.70 5.52
C ARG A 278 10.73 20.58 4.77
N LEU A 279 11.29 21.72 4.38
CA LEU A 279 12.59 21.82 3.68
C LEU A 279 13.79 21.69 4.64
N THR A 280 13.75 20.68 5.50
CA THR A 280 14.77 20.37 6.52
C THR A 280 15.26 18.93 6.34
N GLY A 281 16.31 18.55 7.07
CA GLY A 281 16.85 17.19 7.03
C GLY A 281 17.31 16.78 5.62
N HIS A 282 16.75 15.70 5.08
CA HIS A 282 17.10 15.19 3.75
C HIS A 282 16.63 16.06 2.59
N LEU A 283 15.73 17.02 2.85
CA LEU A 283 15.26 18.03 1.89
C LEU A 283 15.98 19.37 2.02
N THR A 284 16.98 19.51 2.91
CA THR A 284 17.76 20.75 3.01
C THR A 284 18.43 21.07 1.67
N GLY A 285 18.13 22.25 1.13
CA GLY A 285 18.65 22.73 -0.16
C GLY A 285 17.75 22.40 -1.36
N TYR A 286 16.65 21.68 -1.18
CA TYR A 286 15.63 21.53 -2.23
C TYR A 286 14.86 22.85 -2.39
N ASP A 287 14.73 23.32 -3.63
CA ASP A 287 13.92 24.48 -3.98
C ASP A 287 12.72 24.04 -4.86
N PRO A 288 11.50 23.97 -4.30
CA PRO A 288 10.31 23.61 -5.06
C PRO A 288 10.00 24.55 -6.24
N ALA A 289 10.51 25.78 -6.25
CA ALA A 289 10.30 26.72 -7.36
C ALA A 289 11.09 26.34 -8.61
N LEU A 290 12.13 25.50 -8.46
CA LEU A 290 12.93 24.96 -9.57
C LEU A 290 12.43 23.61 -10.07
N ALA A 291 11.40 23.04 -9.42
CA ALA A 291 10.81 21.79 -9.84
C ALA A 291 10.18 21.90 -11.24
N PRO A 292 10.32 20.87 -12.10
CA PRO A 292 9.58 20.83 -13.34
C PRO A 292 8.08 20.73 -13.07
N LYS A 293 7.29 21.05 -14.08
CA LYS A 293 5.85 20.81 -14.07
C LYS A 293 5.59 19.45 -14.70
N PHE A 294 4.80 18.60 -14.04
CA PHE A 294 4.33 17.36 -14.65
C PHE A 294 3.23 17.67 -15.68
N GLU A 295 3.37 17.09 -16.87
CA GLU A 295 2.37 17.18 -17.93
C GLU A 295 2.21 15.83 -18.62
N TRP A 296 0.96 15.40 -18.78
CA TRP A 296 0.64 14.21 -19.54
C TRP A 296 0.96 14.43 -21.03
N PRO A 297 1.76 13.56 -21.68
CA PRO A 297 2.08 13.69 -23.09
C PRO A 297 0.81 13.50 -23.95
N SER A 298 0.76 14.19 -25.09
CA SER A 298 -0.40 14.20 -25.99
C SER A 298 -0.83 12.81 -26.43
N ARG A 299 0.10 11.87 -26.61
CA ARG A 299 -0.18 10.47 -26.96
C ARG A 299 -1.14 9.77 -25.99
N LEU A 300 -1.15 10.17 -24.71
CA LEU A 300 -1.95 9.52 -23.66
C LEU A 300 -3.35 10.10 -23.50
N GLN A 301 -3.68 11.20 -24.19
CA GLN A 301 -4.95 11.92 -23.99
C GLN A 301 -6.18 11.04 -24.22
N GLU A 302 -6.17 10.22 -25.27
CA GLU A 302 -7.29 9.34 -25.58
C GLU A 302 -7.45 8.22 -24.54
N SER A 303 -6.36 7.53 -24.18
CA SER A 303 -6.40 6.50 -23.13
C SER A 303 -6.87 7.06 -21.79
N LYS A 304 -6.41 8.26 -21.41
CA LYS A 304 -6.90 8.96 -20.20
C LYS A 304 -8.39 9.24 -20.26
N LYS A 305 -8.88 9.73 -21.40
CA LYS A 305 -10.32 10.00 -21.59
C LYS A 305 -11.13 8.71 -21.41
N GLN A 306 -10.70 7.61 -22.02
CA GLN A 306 -11.35 6.31 -21.90
C GLN A 306 -11.35 5.77 -20.46
N ILE A 307 -10.23 5.92 -19.74
CA ILE A 307 -10.13 5.54 -18.33
C ILE A 307 -11.12 6.35 -17.49
N LEU A 308 -11.16 7.67 -17.67
CA LEU A 308 -12.08 8.54 -16.93
C LEU A 308 -13.55 8.22 -17.24
N GLU A 309 -13.89 7.94 -18.49
CA GLU A 309 -15.24 7.51 -18.87
C GLU A 309 -15.61 6.17 -18.22
N LYS A 310 -14.67 5.21 -18.18
CA LYS A 310 -14.87 3.93 -17.51
C LYS A 310 -15.12 4.11 -16.01
N VAL A 311 -14.33 4.93 -15.33
CA VAL A 311 -14.49 5.22 -13.90
C VAL A 311 -15.83 5.91 -13.61
N LYS A 312 -16.23 6.89 -14.43
CA LYS A 312 -17.54 7.57 -14.28
C LYS A 312 -18.74 6.65 -14.47
N ASN A 313 -18.59 5.65 -15.33
CA ASN A 313 -19.64 4.66 -15.60
C ASN A 313 -19.58 3.47 -14.64
N GLN A 314 -18.61 3.44 -13.73
CA GLN A 314 -18.48 2.39 -12.73
C GLN A 314 -19.52 2.64 -11.62
N GLY A 315 -20.48 1.73 -11.47
CA GLY A 315 -21.45 1.80 -10.39
C GLY A 315 -20.86 1.40 -9.03
N ASP A 316 -21.71 1.27 -8.02
CA ASP A 316 -21.31 0.92 -6.66
C ASP A 316 -20.67 -0.48 -6.51
N GLN A 317 -20.79 -1.33 -7.54
CA GLN A 317 -20.14 -2.65 -7.59
C GLN A 317 -18.70 -2.51 -8.09
N ARG A 318 -17.75 -2.42 -7.15
CA ARG A 318 -16.32 -2.25 -7.45
C ARG A 318 -15.49 -3.53 -7.33
N GLN A 319 -16.05 -4.60 -6.77
CA GLN A 319 -15.30 -5.83 -6.48
C GLN A 319 -14.64 -6.43 -7.74
N GLN A 320 -13.32 -6.52 -7.73
CA GLN A 320 -12.48 -7.01 -8.83
C GLN A 320 -11.21 -7.65 -8.26
N GLU A 321 -10.70 -8.70 -8.90
CA GLU A 321 -9.38 -9.26 -8.55
C GLU A 321 -8.28 -8.20 -8.64
N TYR A 322 -7.35 -8.22 -7.68
CA TYR A 322 -6.14 -7.40 -7.75
C TYR A 322 -5.27 -7.84 -8.93
N LYS A 323 -4.89 -6.90 -9.80
CA LYS A 323 -4.08 -7.16 -11.00
C LYS A 323 -3.08 -6.01 -11.22
N ASN A 324 -1.80 -6.35 -11.11
CA ASN A 324 -0.68 -5.57 -11.61
C ASN A 324 -0.02 -6.32 -12.75
#